data_AF-A0AAW5TQS4-F1
#
_entry.id   AF-A0AAW5TQS4-F1
#
_cell.length_a   1.000
_cell.length_b   1.000
_cell.length_c   1.000
_cell.angle_alpha   90.00
_cell.angle_beta   90.00
_cell.angle_gamma   90.00
#
_symmetry.space_group_name_H-M   'P 1'
#
loop_
_entity.id
_entity.type
_entity.pdbx_description
1 polymer ?
#
loop_
_entity_poly.entity_id
_entity_poly.type
_entity_poly.pdbx_seq_one_letter_code
_entity_poly.pdbx_strand_id
1 'polypeptide(L)'
;MVYSEKTKKEVEDILEMYTDLFYTWDKNEDVQEKVQRKQVIFRGFDGNLPGGHYGYAVDLVNEKEQFPVIAKMVKEIDKANLNSSSYGPSLFKLKMMVKKWKEIKSQEDFVSLKASDILEIVQQ
;
A
#
# COMPACT_ATOMS: atom_id res chain seq x y z
N MET A 1 18.53 -9.98 -9.78
CA MET A 1 18.72 -8.66 -9.12
C MET A 1 18.82 -8.91 -7.62
N VAL A 2 19.74 -8.26 -6.89
CA VAL A 2 19.83 -8.39 -5.43
C VAL A 2 19.32 -7.11 -4.78
N TYR A 3 18.21 -7.19 -4.06
CA TYR A 3 17.63 -6.07 -3.33
C TYR A 3 18.16 -6.04 -1.90
N SER A 4 18.38 -4.83 -1.36
CA SER A 4 18.79 -4.69 0.05
C SER A 4 17.66 -5.15 0.99
N GLU A 5 18.00 -5.69 2.16
CA GLU A 5 17.00 -6.10 3.16
C GLU A 5 16.10 -4.93 3.58
N LYS A 6 16.66 -3.72 3.63
CA LYS A 6 15.89 -2.48 3.88
C LYS A 6 14.86 -2.25 2.78
N THR A 7 15.25 -2.31 1.51
CA THR A 7 14.32 -2.16 0.37
C THR A 7 13.22 -3.21 0.45
N LYS A 8 13.60 -4.48 0.70
CA LYS A 8 12.63 -5.58 0.76
C LYS A 8 11.57 -5.31 1.82
N LYS A 9 12.02 -5.02 3.04
CA LYS A 9 11.13 -4.75 4.16
C LYS A 9 10.23 -3.53 3.92
N GLU A 10 10.78 -2.45 3.37
CA GLU A 10 10.01 -1.26 3.03
C GLU A 10 8.90 -1.54 2.01
N VAL A 11 9.20 -2.32 0.95
CA VAL A 11 8.20 -2.69 -0.05
C VAL A 11 7.14 -3.62 0.54
N GLU A 12 7.54 -4.66 1.26
CA GLU A 12 6.63 -5.62 1.89
C GLU A 12 5.67 -4.90 2.86
N ASP A 13 6.18 -4.03 3.73
CA ASP A 13 5.37 -3.24 4.65
C ASP A 13 4.34 -2.35 3.92
N ILE A 14 4.74 -1.75 2.79
CA ILE A 14 3.85 -0.90 1.99
C ILE A 14 2.73 -1.74 1.35
N LEU A 15 3.08 -2.90 0.78
CA LEU A 15 2.11 -3.78 0.14
C LEU A 15 1.15 -4.41 1.15
N GLU A 16 1.64 -4.81 2.32
CA GLU A 16 0.83 -5.28 3.45
C GLU A 16 -0.13 -4.19 3.93
N MET A 17 0.36 -2.98 4.16
CA MET A 17 -0.47 -1.84 4.56
C MET A 17 -1.60 -1.60 3.56
N TYR A 18 -1.31 -1.49 2.26
CA TYR A 18 -2.38 -1.27 1.27
C TYR A 18 -3.35 -2.45 1.15
N THR A 19 -2.88 -3.67 1.39
CA THR A 19 -3.76 -4.85 1.45
C THR A 19 -4.75 -4.72 2.61
N ASP A 20 -4.29 -4.35 3.81
CA ASP A 20 -5.14 -4.11 4.98
C ASP A 20 -6.13 -2.96 4.75
N LEU A 21 -5.66 -1.83 4.22
CA LEU A 21 -6.48 -0.64 3.94
C LEU A 21 -7.61 -0.98 2.97
N PHE A 22 -7.27 -1.63 1.84
CA PHE A 22 -8.26 -1.98 0.84
C PHE A 22 -9.21 -3.08 1.32
N TYR A 23 -8.70 -4.10 2.03
CA TYR A 23 -9.55 -5.16 2.57
C TYR A 23 -10.60 -4.60 3.54
N THR A 24 -10.17 -3.70 4.44
CA THR A 24 -11.07 -3.02 5.38
C THR A 24 -12.14 -2.21 4.64
N TRP A 25 -11.72 -1.44 3.63
CA TRP A 25 -12.63 -0.66 2.80
C TRP A 25 -13.61 -1.53 2.00
N ASP A 26 -13.14 -2.61 1.37
CA ASP A 26 -13.95 -3.52 0.54
C ASP A 26 -15.03 -4.25 1.36
N LYS A 27 -14.77 -4.51 2.65
CA LYS A 27 -15.64 -5.30 3.53
C LYS A 27 -16.55 -4.49 4.45
N ASN A 28 -16.41 -3.17 4.51
CA ASN A 28 -17.12 -2.34 5.47
C ASN A 28 -17.77 -1.13 4.79
N GLU A 29 -19.10 -1.17 4.64
CA GLU A 29 -19.87 -0.08 4.01
C GLU A 29 -19.72 1.26 4.75
N ASP A 30 -19.68 1.26 6.09
CA ASP A 30 -19.44 2.48 6.89
C ASP A 30 -18.09 3.12 6.59
N VAL A 31 -17.09 2.31 6.21
CA VAL A 31 -15.78 2.79 5.78
C VAL A 31 -15.85 3.32 4.35
N GLN A 32 -16.60 2.68 3.45
CA GLN A 32 -16.78 3.13 2.07
C GLN A 32 -17.47 4.50 1.98
N GLU A 33 -18.41 4.78 2.89
CA GLU A 33 -19.07 6.09 2.98
C GLU A 33 -18.12 7.23 3.32
N LYS A 34 -17.06 6.96 4.10
CA LYS A 34 -16.14 7.97 4.66
C LYS A 34 -14.81 8.05 3.93
N VAL A 35 -14.37 6.94 3.33
CA VAL A 35 -13.07 6.81 2.68
C VAL A 35 -13.27 6.56 1.20
N GLN A 36 -12.71 7.43 0.37
CA GLN A 36 -12.80 7.25 -1.07
C GLN A 36 -11.89 6.10 -1.51
N ARG A 37 -12.38 5.23 -2.41
CA ARG A 37 -11.62 4.12 -2.99
C ARG A 37 -10.20 4.51 -3.44
N LYS A 38 -10.05 5.70 -4.03
CA LYS A 38 -8.75 6.23 -4.51
C LYS A 38 -7.69 6.42 -3.41
N GLN A 39 -8.10 6.51 -2.15
CA GLN A 39 -7.22 6.68 -0.99
C GLN A 39 -6.64 5.35 -0.49
N VAL A 40 -7.30 4.23 -0.80
CA VAL A 40 -6.92 2.87 -0.34
C VAL A 40 -6.37 1.99 -1.46
N ILE A 41 -6.27 2.51 -2.67
CA ILE A 41 -5.66 1.79 -3.81
C ILE A 41 -4.17 2.09 -3.90
N PHE A 42 -3.38 1.02 -3.98
CA PHE A 42 -1.98 1.14 -4.31
C PHE A 42 -1.78 1.50 -5.78
N ARG A 43 -1.08 2.61 -6.03
CA ARG A 43 -0.79 3.12 -7.40
C ARG A 43 0.59 2.73 -7.92
N GLY A 44 1.31 1.87 -7.20
CA GLY A 44 2.68 1.52 -7.52
C GLY A 44 3.72 2.51 -7.00
N PHE A 45 4.97 2.25 -7.38
CA PHE A 45 6.13 3.09 -7.10
C PHE A 45 6.47 3.94 -8.32
N ASP A 46 7.07 5.11 -8.12
CA ASP A 46 7.70 5.81 -9.25
C ASP A 46 8.85 4.94 -9.79
N GLY A 47 8.77 4.57 -11.07
CA GLY A 47 9.75 3.70 -11.71
C GLY A 47 11.18 4.27 -11.73
N ASN A 48 11.34 5.58 -11.50
CA ASN A 48 12.63 6.24 -11.40
C ASN A 48 13.19 6.25 -9.97
N LEU A 49 12.49 5.66 -8.98
CA LEU A 49 13.00 5.60 -7.61
C LEU A 49 14.29 4.78 -7.54
N PRO A 50 15.37 5.37 -6.99
CA PRO A 50 16.58 4.62 -6.73
C PRO A 50 16.35 3.58 -5.63
N GLY A 51 17.07 2.47 -5.69
CA GLY A 51 17.04 1.45 -4.62
C GLY A 51 16.15 0.24 -4.86
N GLY A 52 15.51 0.15 -6.04
CA GLY A 52 14.88 -1.08 -6.52
C GLY A 52 13.47 -1.36 -5.97
N HIS A 53 12.81 -0.40 -5.32
CA HIS A 53 11.44 -0.55 -4.78
C HIS A 53 10.43 -0.97 -5.85
N TYR A 54 10.45 -0.29 -7.00
CA TYR A 54 9.61 -0.64 -8.14
C TYR A 54 9.87 -2.07 -8.62
N GLY A 55 11.14 -2.42 -8.88
CA GLY A 55 11.52 -3.76 -9.35
C GLY A 55 11.11 -4.87 -8.38
N TYR A 56 11.37 -4.69 -7.08
CA TYR A 56 11.00 -5.69 -6.08
C TYR A 56 9.48 -5.81 -5.90
N ALA A 57 8.74 -4.70 -6.00
CA ALA A 57 7.28 -4.75 -5.97
C ALA A 57 6.71 -5.52 -7.17
N VAL A 58 7.29 -5.34 -8.36
CA VAL A 58 6.94 -6.13 -9.55
C VAL A 58 7.23 -7.61 -9.32
N ASP A 59 8.40 -7.95 -8.79
CA ASP A 59 8.74 -9.35 -8.50
C ASP A 59 7.75 -10.00 -7.52
N LEU A 60 7.34 -9.28 -6.46
CA LEU A 60 6.41 -9.80 -5.47
C LEU A 60 4.97 -9.96 -6.01
N VAL A 61 4.49 -8.97 -6.74
CA VAL A 61 3.08 -8.89 -7.18
C VAL A 61 2.84 -9.70 -8.45
N ASN A 62 3.73 -9.62 -9.43
CA ASN A 62 3.53 -10.21 -10.76
C ASN A 62 4.21 -11.57 -10.90
N GLU A 63 5.48 -11.70 -10.47
CA GLU A 63 6.26 -12.92 -10.72
C GLU A 63 6.02 -13.99 -9.65
N LYS A 64 5.90 -13.57 -8.39
CA LYS A 64 5.71 -14.48 -7.25
C LYS A 64 4.27 -14.58 -6.76
N GLU A 65 3.39 -13.73 -7.27
CA GLU A 65 1.96 -13.69 -6.93
C GLU A 65 1.65 -13.60 -5.42
N GLN A 66 2.54 -12.98 -4.63
CA GLN A 66 2.41 -12.94 -3.16
C GLN A 66 1.38 -11.93 -2.65
N PHE A 67 1.03 -10.95 -3.48
CA PHE A 67 0.05 -9.91 -3.14
C PHE A 67 -1.09 -9.87 -4.18
N PRO A 68 -1.95 -10.91 -4.23
CA PRO A 68 -3.00 -11.03 -5.25
C PRO A 68 -4.03 -9.90 -5.17
N VAL A 69 -4.27 -9.36 -3.97
CA VAL A 69 -5.16 -8.21 -3.73
C VAL A 69 -4.60 -6.95 -4.41
N ILE A 70 -3.29 -6.72 -4.30
CA ILE A 70 -2.60 -5.62 -4.98
C ILE A 70 -2.62 -5.84 -6.50
N ALA A 71 -2.35 -7.06 -6.96
CA ALA A 71 -2.39 -7.39 -8.39
C ALA A 71 -3.78 -7.09 -8.99
N LYS A 72 -4.85 -7.43 -8.28
CA LYS A 72 -6.23 -7.11 -8.66
C LYS A 72 -6.46 -5.59 -8.74
N MET A 73 -6.08 -4.85 -7.70
CA MET A 73 -6.22 -3.38 -7.69
C MET A 73 -5.55 -2.71 -8.89
N VAL A 74 -4.33 -3.14 -9.22
CA VAL A 74 -3.51 -2.57 -10.30
C VAL A 74 -4.09 -2.87 -11.69
N LYS A 75 -4.69 -4.05 -11.86
CA LYS A 75 -5.43 -4.41 -13.08
C LYS A 75 -6.67 -3.54 -13.27
N GLU A 76 -7.39 -3.22 -12.19
CA GLU A 76 -8.63 -2.44 -12.24
C GLU A 76 -8.42 -0.94 -12.52
N ILE A 77 -7.24 -0.38 -12.25
CA ILE A 77 -6.92 1.04 -12.50
C ILE A 77 -6.35 1.32 -13.89
N ASP A 78 -6.47 0.36 -14.82
CA ASP A 78 -6.02 0.45 -16.22
C ASP A 78 -4.54 0.84 -16.38
N LYS A 79 -3.72 0.56 -15.37
CA LYS A 79 -2.27 0.77 -15.43
C LYS A 79 -1.49 -0.50 -15.71
N ALA A 80 -2.03 -1.67 -15.33
CA ALA A 80 -1.41 -3.01 -15.44
C ALA A 80 0.08 -3.10 -15.02
N ASN A 81 0.62 -2.03 -14.45
CA ASN A 81 2.01 -1.83 -14.12
C ASN A 81 2.04 -1.08 -12.79
N LEU A 82 3.02 -1.42 -11.97
CA LEU A 82 3.25 -0.78 -10.69
C LEU A 82 4.04 0.52 -10.84
N ASN A 83 4.02 1.14 -12.02
CA ASN A 83 4.69 2.41 -12.25
C ASN A 83 3.68 3.53 -12.01
N SER A 84 3.88 4.25 -10.92
CA SER A 84 3.00 5.36 -10.58
C SER A 84 3.17 6.56 -11.52
N SER A 85 4.30 6.65 -12.25
CA SER A 85 4.69 7.81 -13.06
C SER A 85 4.52 9.13 -12.30
N SER A 86 4.92 9.12 -11.02
CA SER A 86 4.79 10.25 -10.07
C SER A 86 3.36 10.65 -9.70
N TYR A 87 2.32 9.90 -10.12
CA TYR A 87 0.92 10.12 -9.69
C TYR A 87 0.57 9.45 -8.35
N GLY A 88 1.50 8.68 -7.77
CA GLY A 88 1.35 8.06 -6.46
C GLY A 88 1.97 8.90 -5.33
N PRO A 89 1.71 8.55 -4.06
CA PRO A 89 2.44 9.14 -2.94
C PRO A 89 3.96 8.95 -3.09
N SER A 90 4.75 9.91 -2.63
CA SER A 90 6.20 9.77 -2.59
C SER A 90 6.61 8.62 -1.66
N LEU A 91 7.80 8.05 -1.87
CA LEU A 91 8.33 7.00 -0.97
C LEU A 91 8.43 7.50 0.49
N PHE A 92 8.74 8.78 0.70
CA PHE A 92 8.73 9.38 2.03
C PHE A 92 7.34 9.32 2.67
N LYS A 93 6.30 9.75 1.94
CA LYS A 93 4.92 9.69 2.41
C LYS A 93 4.49 8.25 2.69
N LEU A 94 4.81 7.30 1.79
CA LEU A 94 4.52 5.87 2.01
C LEU A 94 5.14 5.33 3.31
N LYS A 95 6.36 5.75 3.65
CA LYS A 95 7.00 5.36 4.91
C LYS A 95 6.30 5.96 6.13
N MET A 96 5.84 7.20 6.04
CA MET A 96 5.04 7.84 7.11
C MET A 96 3.69 7.13 7.29
N MET A 97 3.02 6.77 6.20
CA MET A 97 1.80 5.97 6.22
C MET A 97 2.02 4.62 6.91
N VAL A 98 3.09 3.90 6.53
CA VAL A 98 3.45 2.61 7.15
C VAL A 98 3.75 2.76 8.64
N LYS A 99 4.48 3.83 9.03
CA LYS A 99 4.77 4.11 10.44
C LYS A 99 3.47 4.28 11.23
N LYS A 100 2.54 5.10 10.73
CA LYS A 100 1.24 5.35 11.36
C LYS A 100 0.38 4.09 11.42
N TRP A 101 0.35 3.28 10.35
CA TRP A 101 -0.35 1.99 10.30
C TRP A 101 0.18 1.03 11.37
N LYS A 102 1.51 0.91 11.52
CA LYS A 102 2.12 0.09 12.57
C LYS A 102 1.84 0.61 13.97
N GLU A 103 1.88 1.94 14.18
CA GLU A 103 1.52 2.56 15.45
C GLU A 103 0.09 2.22 15.87
N ILE A 104 -0.87 2.31 14.95
CA ILE A 104 -2.28 1.94 15.20
C ILE A 104 -2.41 0.45 15.51
N LYS A 105 -1.77 -0.43 14.73
CA LYS A 105 -1.82 -1.89 14.95
C LYS A 105 -1.13 -2.35 16.23
N SER A 106 -0.27 -1.52 16.82
CA SER A 106 0.44 -1.84 18.05
C SER A 106 -0.29 -1.37 19.31
N GLN A 107 -1.46 -0.74 19.16
CA GLN A 107 -2.31 -0.35 20.29
C GLN A 107 -2.92 -1.59 20.95
N GLU A 108 -3.01 -1.60 22.29
CA GLU A 108 -3.50 -2.77 23.05
C GLU A 108 -4.97 -3.11 22.73
N ASP A 109 -5.77 -2.10 22.37
CA ASP A 109 -7.19 -2.22 22.03
C ASP A 109 -7.44 -2.35 20.52
N PHE A 110 -6.38 -2.57 19.71
CA PHE A 110 -6.52 -2.76 18.28
C PHE A 110 -7.24 -4.08 17.96
N VAL A 111 -8.42 -3.99 17.36
CA VAL A 111 -9.18 -5.14 16.85
C VAL A 111 -9.17 -5.17 15.33
N SER A 112 -9.48 -4.04 14.70
CA SER A 112 -9.50 -3.87 13.24
C SER A 112 -9.44 -2.39 12.89
N LEU A 113 -9.02 -2.08 11.66
CA LEU A 113 -8.99 -0.71 11.16
C LEU A 113 -10.39 -0.13 11.03
N LYS A 114 -10.56 1.12 11.46
CA LYS A 114 -11.77 1.92 11.30
C LYS A 114 -11.54 3.00 10.23
N ALA A 115 -12.62 3.65 9.82
CA ALA A 115 -12.53 4.76 8.86
C ALA A 115 -11.61 5.90 9.35
N SER A 116 -11.63 6.22 10.65
CA SER A 116 -10.74 7.21 11.27
C SER A 116 -9.27 6.83 11.09
N ASP A 117 -8.94 5.57 11.35
CA ASP A 117 -7.58 5.05 11.29
C ASP A 117 -7.03 5.15 9.86
N ILE A 118 -7.84 4.76 8.87
CA ILE A 118 -7.49 4.87 7.46
C ILE A 118 -7.26 6.33 7.06
N LEU A 119 -8.14 7.25 7.49
CA LEU A 119 -7.99 8.67 7.22
C LEU A 119 -6.70 9.23 7.85
N GLU A 120 -6.40 8.86 9.09
CA GLU A 120 -5.13 9.23 9.75
C GLU A 120 -3.92 8.70 8.99
N ILE A 121 -3.97 7.47 8.49
CA ILE A 121 -2.87 6.87 7.71
C ILE A 121 -2.67 7.62 6.40
N VAL A 122 -3.72 7.91 5.62
CA VAL A 122 -3.57 8.48 4.26
C VAL A 122 -3.31 9.99 4.24
N GLN A 123 -3.58 10.69 5.35
CA GLN A 123 -3.39 12.15 5.48
C GLN A 123 -1.98 12.57 5.92
N GLN A 124 -1.07 11.62 6.17
CA GLN A 124 0.35 11.88 6.50
C GLN A 124 1.09 12.70 5.43
#